data_AF-A0A7R8ZLL1-F1
#
_entry.id   AF-A0A7R8ZLL1-F1
#
_cell.length_a   1.000
_cell.length_b   1.000
_cell.length_c   1.000
_cell.angle_alpha   90.00
_cell.angle_beta   90.00
_cell.angle_gamma   90.00
#
_symmetry.space_group_name_H-M   'P 1'
#
loop_
_entity.id
_entity.type
_entity.pdbx_description
1 polymer ?
#
loop_
_entity_poly.entity_id
_entity_poly.type
_entity_poly.pdbx_seq_one_letter_code
_entity_poly.pdbx_strand_id
1 'polypeptide(L)'
;MKALMKPMRYPRDQEMHPDHFYFDDFERHNAEIASFHLDRILGFRRVPPTTGRLLNITSEIYSLAPLRLLKTFFISPADNLCFHGTCDYYCDTAHAFCGQPDMLEASVAVLLPSERIAPREELENPWKRTYNERDQAKWETGLSPICTHSACSRFSFVLFVRCPDDSYCDKVRKWPEFQDSRLLTDVMDMAIFDFLIGNQDRHHYEVFDMFEETDEYEYPKSVCPLHLDQGRAFGRPREDDLLILAPLTQCCQIRISTLQILLRFHQHSPHLSEAVDQATKSDPLYPLLLEKHLKALDRRLSIVLRTVRDCIQKKNVTSVIITDGF
;
A
#
# COMPACT_ATOMS: atom_id res chain seq x y z
N MET A 1 -11.98 11.19 20.76
CA MET A 1 -11.13 10.51 19.76
C MET A 1 -12.03 9.81 18.77
N LYS A 2 -11.77 9.90 17.46
CA LYS A 2 -12.56 9.24 16.40
C LYS A 2 -11.65 8.24 15.65
N ALA A 3 -12.24 7.27 14.97
CA ALA A 3 -11.52 6.28 14.19
C ALA A 3 -12.28 5.97 12.88
N LEU A 4 -11.54 5.54 11.87
CA LEU A 4 -12.04 4.95 10.64
C LEU A 4 -12.15 3.44 10.84
N MET A 5 -13.31 2.86 10.50
CA MET A 5 -13.55 1.43 10.61
C MET A 5 -13.74 0.82 9.23
N LYS A 6 -12.96 -0.21 8.88
CA LYS A 6 -13.16 -1.02 7.66
C LYS A 6 -13.55 -2.45 8.08
N PRO A 7 -14.79 -2.90 7.78
CA PRO A 7 -15.27 -4.21 8.20
C PRO A 7 -14.62 -5.35 7.41
N MET A 8 -14.54 -6.52 8.02
CA MET A 8 -14.11 -7.75 7.36
C MET A 8 -15.09 -8.12 6.25
N ARG A 9 -14.54 -8.37 5.05
CA ARG A 9 -15.30 -8.86 3.90
C ARG A 9 -15.04 -10.33 3.60
N TYR A 10 -13.77 -10.74 3.63
CA TYR A 10 -13.35 -12.07 3.25
C TYR A 10 -12.60 -12.80 4.36
N PRO A 11 -12.68 -14.14 4.41
CA PRO A 11 -11.80 -14.93 5.25
C PRO A 11 -10.34 -14.76 4.80
N ARG A 12 -9.42 -14.99 5.73
CA ARG A 12 -7.98 -14.69 5.56
C ARG A 12 -7.30 -15.52 4.47
N ASP A 13 -7.89 -16.63 4.08
CA ASP A 13 -7.40 -17.55 3.05
C ASP A 13 -7.81 -17.15 1.64
N GLN A 14 -8.87 -16.35 1.49
CA GLN A 14 -9.34 -15.84 0.21
C GLN A 14 -8.27 -14.97 -0.46
N GLU A 15 -7.78 -15.41 -1.62
CA GLU A 15 -6.87 -14.63 -2.47
C GLU A 15 -7.70 -13.79 -3.47
N MET A 16 -7.11 -12.72 -3.98
CA MET A 16 -7.67 -11.95 -5.09
C MET A 16 -7.80 -12.86 -6.31
N HIS A 17 -8.90 -12.76 -7.04
CA HIS A 17 -9.09 -13.53 -8.26
C HIS A 17 -8.04 -13.14 -9.31
N PRO A 18 -7.40 -14.09 -10.03
CA PRO A 18 -6.35 -13.79 -11.00
C PRO A 18 -6.80 -12.82 -12.10
N ASP A 19 -8.05 -12.95 -12.54
CA ASP A 19 -8.65 -12.14 -13.61
C ASP A 19 -9.14 -10.75 -13.15
N HIS A 20 -9.16 -10.47 -11.84
CA HIS A 20 -9.53 -9.13 -11.36
C HIS A 20 -8.40 -8.14 -11.64
N PHE A 21 -8.75 -6.93 -12.06
CA PHE A 21 -7.83 -5.81 -12.05
C PHE A 21 -7.63 -5.29 -10.62
N TYR A 22 -6.53 -4.59 -10.38
CA TYR A 22 -6.24 -3.99 -9.06
C TYR A 22 -7.36 -3.06 -8.57
N PHE A 23 -8.05 -2.37 -9.48
CA PHE A 23 -9.14 -1.47 -9.15
C PHE A 23 -10.48 -2.18 -8.88
N ASP A 24 -10.57 -3.49 -9.13
CA ASP A 24 -11.73 -4.33 -8.81
C ASP A 24 -11.49 -5.17 -7.54
N ASP A 25 -10.29 -5.12 -6.94
CA ASP A 25 -10.04 -5.86 -5.70
C ASP A 25 -10.81 -5.22 -4.53
N PHE A 26 -11.31 -6.10 -3.68
CA PHE A 26 -11.96 -5.69 -2.46
C PHE A 26 -10.93 -5.35 -1.39
N GLU A 27 -11.26 -4.33 -0.60
CA GLU A 27 -10.46 -4.00 0.58
C GLU A 27 -10.56 -5.08 1.67
N ARG A 28 -9.46 -5.24 2.40
CA ARG A 28 -9.26 -6.24 3.44
C ARG A 28 -8.88 -5.54 4.74
N HIS A 29 -9.68 -5.75 5.79
CA HIS A 29 -9.43 -5.13 7.10
C HIS A 29 -8.06 -5.52 7.66
N ASN A 30 -7.68 -6.79 7.51
CA ASN A 30 -6.40 -7.29 7.99
C ASN A 30 -5.19 -6.73 7.25
N ALA A 31 -5.36 -6.27 6.01
CA ALA A 31 -4.31 -5.62 5.25
C ALA A 31 -3.94 -4.26 5.86
N GLU A 32 -4.92 -3.48 6.32
CA GLU A 32 -4.68 -2.21 7.02
C GLU A 32 -3.85 -2.41 8.29
N ILE A 33 -4.25 -3.40 9.11
CA ILE A 33 -3.58 -3.69 10.38
C ILE A 33 -2.16 -4.20 10.12
N ALA A 34 -1.99 -5.19 9.25
CA ALA A 34 -0.67 -5.75 8.95
C ALA A 34 0.28 -4.70 8.34
N SER A 35 -0.24 -3.81 7.51
CA SER A 35 0.52 -2.72 6.88
C SER A 35 1.02 -1.71 7.91
N PHE A 36 0.22 -1.35 8.92
CA PHE A 36 0.67 -0.53 10.05
C PHE A 36 1.85 -1.17 10.80
N HIS A 37 1.76 -2.46 11.10
CA HIS A 37 2.84 -3.16 11.79
C HIS A 37 4.11 -3.24 10.93
N LEU A 38 3.98 -3.53 9.64
CA LEU A 38 5.12 -3.57 8.71
C LEU A 38 5.79 -2.20 8.58
N ASP A 39 5.01 -1.13 8.40
CA ASP A 39 5.49 0.24 8.30
C ASP A 39 6.31 0.66 9.55
N ARG A 40 5.82 0.25 10.74
CA ARG A 40 6.55 0.43 12.00
C ARG A 40 7.85 -0.37 12.06
N ILE A 41 7.84 -1.62 11.59
CA ILE A 41 9.01 -2.52 11.57
C ILE A 41 10.09 -2.00 10.61
N LEU A 42 9.68 -1.48 9.45
CA LEU A 42 10.57 -0.88 8.45
C LEU A 42 11.06 0.52 8.86
N GLY A 43 10.55 1.08 9.96
CA GLY A 43 10.99 2.36 10.50
C GLY A 43 10.40 3.59 9.79
N PHE A 44 9.48 3.40 8.84
CA PHE A 44 8.84 4.49 8.10
C PHE A 44 7.94 5.34 8.98
N ARG A 45 7.06 4.70 9.76
CA ARG A 45 6.14 5.36 10.73
C ARG A 45 5.19 6.36 10.06
N ARG A 46 4.64 5.99 8.91
CA ARG A 46 3.77 6.81 8.05
C ARG A 46 2.35 6.26 7.91
N VAL A 47 2.10 5.03 8.37
CA VAL A 47 0.75 4.47 8.48
C VAL A 47 0.13 4.86 9.83
N PRO A 48 -1.10 5.40 9.87
CA PRO A 48 -1.78 5.68 11.13
C PRO A 48 -1.94 4.43 12.01
N PRO A 49 -1.86 4.55 13.34
CA PRO A 49 -2.11 3.46 14.26
C PRO A 49 -3.44 2.74 13.97
N THR A 50 -3.34 1.45 13.69
CA THR A 50 -4.47 0.60 13.29
C THR A 50 -4.46 -0.71 14.08
N THR A 51 -5.61 -1.09 14.62
CA THR A 51 -5.80 -2.33 15.40
C THR A 51 -7.01 -3.10 14.90
N GLY A 52 -6.99 -4.41 15.07
CA GLY A 52 -8.15 -5.25 14.90
C GLY A 52 -9.13 -5.13 16.06
N ARG A 53 -10.44 -5.22 15.77
CA ARG A 53 -11.50 -5.30 16.77
C ARG A 53 -12.63 -6.20 16.30
N LEU A 54 -13.14 -7.03 17.21
CA LEU A 54 -14.40 -7.74 17.02
C LEU A 54 -15.54 -6.86 17.54
N LEU A 55 -16.52 -6.56 16.68
CA LEU A 55 -17.62 -5.65 16.96
C LEU A 55 -18.94 -6.41 17.03
N ASN A 56 -19.78 -6.08 18.00
CA ASN A 56 -21.18 -6.46 18.00
C ASN A 56 -21.97 -5.45 17.14
N ILE A 57 -22.40 -5.88 15.95
CA ILE A 57 -23.11 -5.04 14.98
C ILE A 57 -24.36 -4.40 15.61
N THR A 58 -25.13 -5.17 16.39
CA THR A 58 -26.40 -4.73 16.98
C THR A 58 -26.20 -3.54 17.92
N SER A 59 -25.29 -3.66 18.87
CA SER A 59 -25.10 -2.66 19.93
C SER A 59 -24.13 -1.55 19.52
N GLU A 60 -23.09 -1.85 18.75
CA GLU A 60 -22.00 -0.90 18.48
C GLU A 60 -22.14 -0.17 17.15
N ILE A 61 -22.97 -0.68 16.23
CA ILE A 61 -23.20 -0.05 14.92
C ILE A 61 -24.67 0.31 14.75
N TYR A 62 -25.57 -0.68 14.73
CA TYR A 62 -26.99 -0.48 14.44
C TYR A 62 -27.63 0.50 15.42
N SER A 63 -27.46 0.31 16.74
CA SER A 63 -28.09 1.18 17.74
C SER A 63 -27.60 2.64 17.73
N LEU A 64 -26.42 2.90 17.14
CA LEU A 64 -25.76 4.20 17.09
C LEU A 64 -25.77 4.84 15.69
N ALA A 65 -26.23 4.10 14.68
CA ALA A 65 -26.10 4.48 13.28
C ALA A 65 -27.01 5.68 12.93
N PRO A 66 -26.54 6.59 12.06
CA PRO A 66 -27.41 7.62 11.49
C PRO A 66 -28.46 7.00 10.56
N LEU A 67 -29.58 7.70 10.34
CA LEU A 67 -30.70 7.24 9.50
C LEU A 67 -30.28 6.73 8.12
N ARG A 68 -29.25 7.32 7.50
CA ARG A 68 -28.74 6.88 6.19
C ARG A 68 -28.17 5.46 6.24
N LEU A 69 -27.42 5.12 7.29
CA LEU A 69 -26.84 3.79 7.46
C LEU A 69 -27.88 2.80 7.98
N LEU A 70 -28.76 3.20 8.90
CA LEU A 70 -29.84 2.37 9.45
C LEU A 70 -30.74 1.74 8.37
N LYS A 71 -31.03 2.47 7.29
CA LYS A 71 -31.87 2.00 6.18
C LYS A 71 -31.25 0.87 5.36
N THR A 72 -29.96 0.59 5.55
CA THR A 72 -29.19 -0.42 4.80
C THR A 72 -29.10 -1.75 5.54
N PHE A 73 -29.63 -1.82 6.78
CA PHE A 73 -29.63 -3.05 7.57
C PHE A 73 -30.76 -3.99 7.17
N PHE A 74 -30.46 -5.28 7.20
CA PHE A 74 -31.43 -6.34 6.96
C PHE A 74 -30.99 -7.65 7.63
N ILE A 75 -31.92 -8.59 7.74
CA ILE A 75 -31.64 -9.96 8.17
C ILE A 75 -31.47 -10.83 6.92
N SER A 76 -30.33 -11.51 6.80
CA SER A 76 -30.08 -12.44 5.70
C SER A 76 -30.94 -13.71 5.79
N PRO A 77 -31.07 -14.50 4.71
CA PRO A 77 -31.77 -15.81 4.77
C PRO A 77 -31.16 -16.80 5.76
N ALA A 78 -29.93 -16.58 6.21
CA ALA A 78 -29.24 -17.38 7.22
C ALA A 78 -29.41 -16.82 8.66
N ASP A 79 -30.34 -15.88 8.87
CA ASP A 79 -30.65 -15.24 10.15
C ASP A 79 -29.49 -14.42 10.75
N ASN A 80 -28.54 -13.98 9.90
CA ASN A 80 -27.48 -13.06 10.29
C ASN A 80 -27.89 -11.60 10.08
N LEU A 81 -27.47 -10.70 10.98
CA LEU A 81 -27.62 -9.27 10.84
C LEU A 81 -26.58 -8.74 9.84
N CYS A 82 -27.05 -8.03 8.81
CA CYS A 82 -26.22 -7.51 7.74
C CYS A 82 -26.47 -6.03 7.49
N PHE A 83 -25.49 -5.35 6.90
CA PHE A 83 -25.61 -3.99 6.38
C PHE A 83 -24.67 -3.78 5.20
N HIS A 84 -25.02 -2.90 4.26
CA HIS A 84 -24.17 -2.60 3.10
C HIS A 84 -23.71 -1.13 3.05
N GLY A 85 -24.31 -0.22 3.82
CA GLY A 85 -23.93 1.19 3.81
C GLY A 85 -24.22 1.90 2.48
N THR A 86 -23.49 2.97 2.20
CA THR A 86 -23.63 3.71 0.93
C THR A 86 -22.25 4.16 0.47
N CYS A 87 -21.81 3.63 -0.67
CA CYS A 87 -20.55 3.97 -1.33
C CYS A 87 -20.66 3.65 -2.83
N ASP A 88 -19.65 4.03 -3.60
CA ASP A 88 -19.66 3.89 -5.06
C ASP A 88 -19.43 2.44 -5.52
N TYR A 89 -18.67 1.64 -4.74
CA TYR A 89 -18.28 0.28 -5.10
C TYR A 89 -18.80 -0.75 -4.09
N TYR A 90 -19.61 -1.69 -4.57
CA TYR A 90 -20.03 -2.88 -3.81
C TYR A 90 -20.72 -2.60 -2.46
N CYS A 91 -21.45 -1.48 -2.36
CA CYS A 91 -22.34 -1.17 -1.24
C CYS A 91 -23.80 -1.50 -1.60
N ASP A 92 -24.07 -2.77 -1.90
CA ASP A 92 -25.39 -3.31 -2.23
C ASP A 92 -25.70 -4.58 -1.42
N THR A 93 -26.93 -5.10 -1.54
CA THR A 93 -27.38 -6.30 -0.81
C THR A 93 -26.57 -7.56 -1.14
N ALA A 94 -26.06 -7.71 -2.37
CA ALA A 94 -25.28 -8.87 -2.78
C ALA A 94 -23.86 -8.88 -2.17
N HIS A 95 -23.36 -7.69 -1.83
CA HIS A 95 -22.03 -7.47 -1.27
C HIS A 95 -22.06 -6.94 0.17
N ALA A 96 -23.14 -7.18 0.91
CA ALA A 96 -23.32 -6.70 2.28
C ALA A 96 -22.31 -7.34 3.26
N PHE A 97 -22.02 -6.62 4.34
CA PHE A 97 -21.28 -7.13 5.48
C PHE A 97 -22.25 -7.79 6.44
N CYS A 98 -22.00 -9.05 6.80
CA CYS A 98 -22.86 -9.84 7.66
C CYS A 98 -22.09 -10.36 8.87
N GLY A 99 -22.72 -10.32 10.04
CA GLY A 99 -22.18 -10.95 11.25
C GLY A 99 -22.42 -12.46 11.27
N GLN A 100 -22.00 -13.08 12.37
CA GLN A 100 -22.30 -14.48 12.69
C GLN A 100 -22.69 -14.67 14.18
N PRO A 101 -23.97 -14.50 14.55
CA PRO A 101 -25.04 -13.89 13.76
C PRO A 101 -24.92 -12.36 13.68
N ASP A 102 -24.30 -11.72 14.67
CA ASP A 102 -24.18 -10.26 14.76
C ASP A 102 -22.79 -9.77 15.17
N MET A 103 -21.80 -10.65 15.23
CA MET A 103 -20.39 -10.30 15.47
C MET A 103 -19.63 -10.16 14.16
N LEU A 104 -18.82 -9.11 14.01
CA LEU A 104 -18.06 -8.81 12.81
C LEU A 104 -16.68 -8.24 13.15
N GLU A 105 -15.63 -8.81 12.56
CA GLU A 105 -14.28 -8.25 12.64
C GLU A 105 -14.17 -6.95 11.84
N ALA A 106 -13.34 -6.03 12.30
CA ALA A 106 -12.99 -4.83 11.56
C ALA A 106 -11.59 -4.34 11.92
N SER A 107 -10.97 -3.58 11.01
CA SER A 107 -9.83 -2.74 11.33
C SER A 107 -10.32 -1.40 11.81
N VAL A 108 -9.65 -0.86 12.82
CA VAL A 108 -9.95 0.44 13.42
C VAL A 108 -8.67 1.27 13.39
N ALA A 109 -8.63 2.22 12.47
CA ALA A 109 -7.53 3.17 12.30
C ALA A 109 -7.87 4.49 12.99
N VAL A 110 -6.95 5.05 13.77
CA VAL A 110 -7.18 6.37 14.37
C VAL A 110 -7.35 7.41 13.26
N LEU A 111 -8.36 8.29 13.41
CA LEU A 111 -8.53 9.38 12.46
C LEU A 111 -7.39 10.39 12.65
N LEU A 112 -6.86 10.86 11.53
CA LEU A 112 -5.93 11.98 11.50
C LEU A 112 -6.58 13.24 12.08
N PRO A 113 -5.78 14.21 12.56
CA PRO A 113 -6.31 15.49 13.00
C PRO A 113 -7.16 16.12 11.89
N SER A 114 -8.15 16.93 12.29
CA SER A 114 -8.99 17.62 11.31
C SER A 114 -8.17 18.55 10.43
N GLU A 115 -8.58 18.70 9.16
CA GLU A 115 -8.03 19.66 8.18
C GLU A 115 -7.86 21.09 8.73
N ARG A 116 -8.71 21.51 9.68
CA ARG A 116 -8.63 22.84 10.29
C ARG A 116 -7.39 23.07 11.16
N ILE A 117 -6.84 21.98 11.69
CA ILE A 117 -5.67 21.99 12.60
C ILE A 117 -4.45 21.47 11.86
N ALA A 118 -4.64 20.47 11.00
CA ALA A 118 -3.61 19.89 10.17
C ALA A 118 -4.13 19.74 8.74
N PRO A 119 -4.05 20.80 7.91
CA PRO A 119 -4.39 20.69 6.50
C PRO A 119 -3.53 19.64 5.82
N ARG A 120 -4.13 18.95 4.86
CA ARG A 120 -3.48 17.94 4.03
C ARG A 120 -3.69 18.27 2.57
N GLU A 121 -2.64 18.05 1.79
CA GLU A 121 -2.68 18.12 0.34
C GLU A 121 -2.65 16.70 -0.23
N GLU A 122 -3.55 16.44 -1.19
CA GLU A 122 -3.55 15.20 -1.95
C GLU A 122 -2.76 15.39 -3.24
N LEU A 123 -1.70 14.60 -3.41
CA LEU A 123 -0.81 14.65 -4.57
C LEU A 123 -0.99 13.39 -5.43
N GLU A 124 -1.06 13.57 -6.75
CA GLU A 124 -1.10 12.45 -7.70
C GLU A 124 0.24 11.73 -7.72
N ASN A 125 0.20 10.40 -7.64
CA ASN A 125 1.39 9.59 -7.80
C ASN A 125 1.86 9.64 -9.27
N PRO A 126 3.11 10.05 -9.58
CA PRO A 126 3.61 10.01 -10.96
C PRO A 126 3.56 8.61 -11.57
N TRP A 127 3.60 7.57 -10.73
CA TRP A 127 3.44 6.17 -11.13
C TRP A 127 2.01 5.63 -10.96
N LYS A 128 1.01 6.52 -10.96
CA LYS A 128 -0.41 6.15 -11.01
C LYS A 128 -0.72 5.34 -12.27
N ARG A 129 -1.50 4.27 -12.10
CA ARG A 129 -1.99 3.44 -13.21
C ARG A 129 -3.19 4.08 -13.91
N THR A 130 -3.60 3.50 -15.03
CA THR A 130 -4.66 4.08 -15.90
C THR A 130 -6.09 3.87 -15.40
N TYR A 131 -6.34 2.93 -14.49
CA TYR A 131 -7.71 2.54 -14.10
C TYR A 131 -8.60 2.19 -15.30
N ASN A 132 -7.97 1.57 -16.30
CA ASN A 132 -8.60 1.19 -17.56
C ASN A 132 -7.99 -0.15 -18.00
N GLU A 133 -8.83 -1.06 -18.49
CA GLU A 133 -8.43 -2.42 -18.85
C GLU A 133 -7.51 -2.48 -20.07
N ARG A 134 -7.53 -1.44 -20.90
CA ARG A 134 -6.87 -1.39 -22.21
C ARG A 134 -5.69 -0.43 -22.24
N ASP A 135 -5.77 0.67 -21.50
CA ASP A 135 -4.78 1.73 -21.56
C ASP A 135 -3.57 1.43 -20.67
N GLN A 136 -2.40 1.87 -21.14
CA GLN A 136 -1.14 1.77 -20.40
C GLN A 136 -0.69 3.14 -19.93
N ALA A 137 -0.11 3.21 -18.73
CA ALA A 137 0.40 4.47 -18.21
C ALA A 137 1.70 4.85 -18.91
N LYS A 138 2.03 6.15 -18.93
CA LYS A 138 3.25 6.67 -19.57
C LYS A 138 4.54 6.05 -19.01
N TRP A 139 4.54 5.69 -17.73
CA TRP A 139 5.69 5.07 -17.07
C TRP A 139 5.81 3.57 -17.37
N GLU A 140 4.76 2.93 -17.90
CA GLU A 140 4.73 1.50 -18.28
C GLU A 140 5.23 1.23 -19.71
N THR A 141 5.33 2.27 -20.56
CA THR A 141 5.55 2.15 -22.02
C THR A 141 6.97 2.49 -22.47
N GLY A 142 7.98 1.99 -21.75
CA GLY A 142 9.39 2.21 -22.06
C GLY A 142 9.91 1.46 -23.28
N LEU A 143 10.67 2.14 -24.13
CA LEU A 143 11.58 1.50 -25.10
C LEU A 143 12.92 1.22 -24.40
N SER A 144 12.99 0.21 -23.52
CA SER A 144 14.29 -0.22 -22.97
C SER A 144 14.91 -1.32 -23.86
N PRO A 145 16.14 -1.13 -24.38
CA PRO A 145 16.88 -2.20 -25.07
C PRO A 145 17.26 -3.37 -24.13
N ILE A 146 17.06 -3.19 -22.82
CA ILE A 146 17.53 -4.08 -21.74
C ILE A 146 16.39 -5.00 -21.21
N CYS A 147 15.29 -5.15 -21.95
CA CYS A 147 14.35 -6.26 -21.71
C CYS A 147 14.95 -7.64 -22.12
N THR A 148 16.25 -7.84 -21.88
CA THR A 148 16.97 -9.11 -21.98
C THR A 148 17.16 -9.78 -20.63
N HIS A 149 16.57 -9.23 -19.55
CA HIS A 149 16.59 -9.90 -18.26
C HIS A 149 15.69 -11.14 -18.29
N SER A 150 16.26 -12.27 -17.89
CA SER A 150 15.61 -13.56 -17.58
C SER A 150 14.41 -13.49 -16.62
N ALA A 151 14.06 -12.30 -16.10
CA ALA A 151 12.86 -12.02 -15.32
C ALA A 151 11.61 -11.76 -16.18
N CYS A 152 11.76 -11.38 -17.46
CA CYS A 152 10.63 -11.23 -18.40
C CYS A 152 10.36 -12.49 -19.24
N SER A 153 11.13 -13.57 -19.04
CA SER A 153 10.97 -14.81 -19.79
C SER A 153 10.19 -15.86 -19.00
N ARG A 154 8.86 -15.71 -18.93
CA ARG A 154 8.01 -16.87 -18.62
C ARG A 154 6.61 -16.87 -19.21
N PHE A 155 6.39 -16.25 -20.36
CA PHE A 155 5.31 -16.64 -21.27
C PHE A 155 5.78 -16.52 -22.71
N SER A 156 6.03 -17.68 -23.32
CA SER A 156 6.06 -17.81 -24.77
C SER A 156 4.62 -17.53 -25.26
N PHE A 157 4.49 -16.69 -26.29
CA PHE A 157 3.23 -16.29 -26.96
C PHE A 157 2.37 -15.17 -26.35
N VAL A 158 2.93 -14.00 -26.01
CA VAL A 158 2.25 -12.71 -26.28
C VAL A 158 3.30 -11.63 -26.58
N LEU A 159 3.16 -10.94 -27.71
CA LEU A 159 3.87 -9.69 -28.02
C LEU A 159 3.53 -8.67 -26.90
N PHE A 160 4.47 -7.80 -26.49
CA PHE A 160 4.37 -6.82 -25.38
C PHE A 160 4.88 -7.31 -24.02
N VAL A 161 6.20 -7.34 -23.88
CA VAL A 161 6.86 -7.32 -22.56
C VAL A 161 6.63 -5.94 -21.95
N ARG A 162 6.02 -5.88 -20.76
CA ARG A 162 5.84 -4.64 -19.99
C ARG A 162 7.18 -4.25 -19.36
N CYS A 163 7.83 -3.23 -19.90
CA CYS A 163 9.08 -2.70 -19.36
C CYS A 163 8.89 -1.22 -19.00
N PRO A 164 9.13 -0.82 -17.74
CA PRO A 164 9.04 0.59 -17.35
C PRO A 164 9.96 1.48 -18.21
N ASP A 165 9.54 2.72 -18.51
CA ASP A 165 10.36 3.72 -19.23
C ASP A 165 11.52 4.19 -18.34
N ASP A 166 12.73 3.71 -18.63
CA ASP A 166 13.97 4.08 -17.90
C ASP A 166 14.22 5.60 -17.88
N SER A 167 13.63 6.37 -18.81
CA SER A 167 13.74 7.83 -18.88
C SER A 167 12.61 8.59 -18.18
N TYR A 168 11.58 7.89 -17.70
CA TYR A 168 10.39 8.52 -17.11
C TYR A 168 10.75 9.28 -15.84
N CYS A 169 11.56 8.70 -14.96
CA CYS A 169 11.98 9.36 -13.72
C CYS A 169 12.76 10.67 -13.97
N ASP A 170 13.51 10.77 -15.07
CA ASP A 170 14.23 12.00 -15.40
C ASP A 170 13.29 13.16 -15.78
N LYS A 171 12.04 12.84 -16.19
CA LYS A 171 10.97 13.82 -16.39
C LYS A 171 10.33 14.18 -15.05
N VAL A 172 10.02 13.18 -14.22
CA VAL A 172 9.41 13.36 -12.88
C VAL A 172 10.29 14.21 -11.98
N ARG A 173 11.60 13.99 -11.97
CA ARG A 173 12.59 14.78 -11.22
C ARG A 173 12.55 16.29 -11.49
N LYS A 174 11.99 16.70 -12.62
CA LYS A 174 11.90 18.12 -13.00
C LYS A 174 10.59 18.75 -12.55
N TRP A 175 9.65 18.01 -11.99
CA TRP A 175 8.40 18.61 -11.52
C TRP A 175 8.65 19.40 -10.22
N PRO A 176 7.96 20.54 -10.02
CA PRO A 176 8.20 21.43 -8.88
C PRO A 176 8.16 20.75 -7.52
N GLU A 177 7.29 19.75 -7.33
CA GLU A 177 7.08 19.05 -6.06
C GLU A 177 8.30 18.21 -5.64
N PHE A 178 9.13 17.81 -6.61
CA PHE A 178 10.31 16.97 -6.39
C PHE A 178 11.63 17.75 -6.45
N GLN A 179 11.62 19.00 -6.90
CA GLN A 179 12.81 19.85 -6.91
C GLN A 179 13.16 20.27 -5.48
N ASP A 180 14.44 20.14 -5.14
CA ASP A 180 14.98 20.52 -3.83
C ASP A 180 14.21 19.94 -2.61
N SER A 181 13.61 18.75 -2.80
CA SER A 181 12.76 18.08 -1.81
C SER A 181 13.17 16.62 -1.61
N ARG A 182 12.94 16.09 -0.41
CA ARG A 182 13.09 14.65 -0.11
C ARG A 182 12.01 13.78 -0.74
N LEU A 183 10.92 14.40 -1.22
CA LEU A 183 9.68 13.72 -1.60
C LEU A 183 9.92 12.60 -2.61
N LEU A 184 10.84 12.79 -3.57
CA LEU A 184 11.16 11.75 -4.56
C LEU A 184 11.70 10.48 -3.88
N THR A 185 12.59 10.61 -2.92
CA THR A 185 13.12 9.45 -2.16
C THR A 185 12.07 8.86 -1.23
N ASP A 186 11.11 9.65 -0.76
CA ASP A 186 9.99 9.15 0.01
C ASP A 186 9.01 8.34 -0.85
N VAL A 187 8.81 8.73 -2.11
CA VAL A 187 8.06 7.93 -3.09
C VAL A 187 8.77 6.61 -3.38
N MET A 188 10.12 6.56 -3.36
CA MET A 188 10.86 5.29 -3.47
C MET A 188 10.59 4.36 -2.29
N ASP A 189 10.59 4.90 -1.06
CA ASP A 189 10.25 4.14 0.14
C ASP A 189 8.81 3.63 0.10
N MET A 190 7.87 4.47 -0.32
CA MET A 190 6.47 4.09 -0.48
C MET A 190 6.31 2.97 -1.54
N ALA A 191 7.04 3.04 -2.66
CA ALA A 191 7.03 1.99 -3.68
C ALA A 191 7.61 0.65 -3.16
N ILE A 192 8.67 0.70 -2.34
CA ILE A 192 9.20 -0.49 -1.67
C ILE A 192 8.16 -1.08 -0.72
N PHE A 193 7.50 -0.22 0.08
CA PHE A 193 6.44 -0.62 0.99
C PHE A 193 5.28 -1.29 0.25
N ASP A 194 4.74 -0.61 -0.77
CA ASP A 194 3.63 -1.09 -1.59
C ASP A 194 4.00 -2.41 -2.29
N PHE A 195 5.24 -2.57 -2.76
CA PHE A 195 5.69 -3.82 -3.36
C PHE A 195 5.73 -4.98 -2.36
N LEU A 196 6.25 -4.74 -1.15
CA LEU A 196 6.30 -5.77 -0.10
C LEU A 196 4.90 -6.30 0.23
N ILE A 197 3.93 -5.41 0.36
CA ILE A 197 2.54 -5.78 0.68
C ILE A 197 1.74 -6.18 -0.57
N GLY A 198 2.22 -5.86 -1.77
CA GLY A 198 1.56 -6.12 -3.04
C GLY A 198 0.38 -5.18 -3.31
N ASN A 199 0.43 -3.94 -2.82
CA ASN A 199 -0.58 -2.92 -3.09
C ASN A 199 -0.32 -2.28 -4.46
N GLN A 200 -1.26 -2.45 -5.39
CA GLN A 200 -1.18 -1.90 -6.75
C GLN A 200 -1.97 -0.59 -6.90
N ASP A 201 -2.65 -0.13 -5.86
CA ASP A 201 -3.66 0.92 -5.91
C ASP A 201 -3.19 2.27 -5.35
N ARG A 202 -1.88 2.51 -5.32
CA ARG A 202 -1.29 3.80 -4.90
C ARG A 202 -1.41 4.85 -6.00
N HIS A 203 -2.60 5.41 -6.18
CA HIS A 203 -2.87 6.44 -7.20
C HIS A 203 -2.66 7.87 -6.70
N HIS A 204 -2.88 8.11 -5.41
CA HIS A 204 -2.54 9.36 -4.73
C HIS A 204 -1.81 9.06 -3.42
N TYR A 205 -1.23 10.10 -2.86
CA TYR A 205 -0.75 10.11 -1.48
C TYR A 205 -1.02 11.48 -0.88
N GLU A 206 -1.24 11.50 0.43
CA GLU A 206 -1.46 12.75 1.16
C GLU A 206 -0.16 13.21 1.84
N VAL A 207 0.03 14.52 1.94
CA VAL A 207 1.09 15.14 2.75
C VAL A 207 0.47 16.17 3.70
N PHE A 208 1.10 16.41 4.85
CA PHE A 208 0.68 17.48 5.73
C PHE A 208 1.18 18.83 5.22
N ASP A 209 0.27 19.76 5.00
CA ASP A 209 0.52 21.13 4.57
C ASP A 209 0.69 22.07 5.79
N MET A 210 1.50 21.65 6.76
CA MET A 210 1.72 22.38 8.02
C MET A 210 3.17 22.76 8.25
N PHE A 211 4.08 22.13 7.51
CA PHE A 211 5.51 22.16 7.81
C PHE A 211 6.18 23.12 6.83
N GLU A 212 6.32 24.37 7.28
CA GLU A 212 7.03 25.53 6.70
C GLU A 212 6.11 26.69 6.30
N GLU A 213 6.43 27.90 6.80
CA GLU A 213 6.00 29.18 6.22
C GLU A 213 6.77 29.34 4.91
N THR A 214 6.26 28.77 3.81
CA THR A 214 6.77 29.08 2.49
C THR A 214 5.98 30.25 1.90
N ASP A 215 6.65 31.08 1.11
CA ASP A 215 5.95 32.03 0.23
C ASP A 215 4.87 31.27 -0.58
N GLU A 216 3.75 31.93 -0.93
CA GLU A 216 2.55 31.37 -1.59
C GLU A 216 2.81 30.53 -2.87
N TYR A 217 4.07 30.43 -3.33
CA TYR A 217 4.51 29.74 -4.54
C TYR A 217 5.60 28.67 -4.32
N GLU A 218 5.98 28.34 -3.08
CA GLU A 218 7.06 27.38 -2.79
C GLU A 218 6.52 26.13 -2.07
N TYR A 219 6.75 24.94 -2.67
CA TYR A 219 6.35 23.65 -2.08
C TYR A 219 7.18 23.37 -0.82
N PRO A 220 6.57 22.81 0.24
CA PRO A 220 7.28 22.55 1.49
C PRO A 220 8.39 21.53 1.26
N LYS A 221 9.62 21.91 1.59
CA LYS A 221 10.81 21.13 1.23
C LYS A 221 10.92 19.84 2.02
N SER A 222 10.21 19.74 3.15
CA SER A 222 10.37 18.68 4.13
C SER A 222 9.10 17.88 4.48
N VAL A 223 8.15 17.74 3.54
CA VAL A 223 7.00 16.84 3.72
C VAL A 223 7.32 15.38 3.43
N CYS A 224 6.55 14.46 4.02
CA CYS A 224 6.61 13.03 3.71
C CYS A 224 5.20 12.48 3.43
N PRO A 225 5.05 11.54 2.47
CA PRO A 225 3.78 10.92 2.16
C PRO A 225 3.23 10.14 3.34
N LEU A 226 1.95 10.32 3.62
CA LEU A 226 1.17 9.48 4.51
C LEU A 226 0.84 8.18 3.78
N HIS A 227 1.13 7.05 4.41
CA HIS A 227 0.84 5.72 3.86
C HIS A 227 -0.60 5.33 4.23
N LEU A 228 -1.59 5.94 3.57
CA LEU A 228 -3.03 5.68 3.79
C LEU A 228 -3.57 4.56 2.88
N ASP A 229 -4.78 4.08 3.13
CA ASP A 229 -5.52 3.12 2.28
C ASP A 229 -4.72 1.89 1.82
N GLN A 230 -4.47 0.99 2.77
CA GLN A 230 -3.76 -0.27 2.52
C GLN A 230 -4.70 -1.46 2.31
N GLY A 231 -6.00 -1.20 2.19
CA GLY A 231 -7.05 -2.21 2.08
C GLY A 231 -6.85 -3.19 0.92
N ARG A 232 -6.24 -2.76 -0.19
CA ARG A 232 -5.95 -3.59 -1.38
C ARG A 232 -4.62 -4.32 -1.31
N ALA A 233 -3.95 -4.30 -0.17
CA ALA A 233 -2.73 -5.07 0.03
C ALA A 233 -3.00 -6.54 0.40
N PHE A 234 -1.97 -7.37 0.31
CA PHE A 234 -2.00 -8.80 0.67
C PHE A 234 -3.07 -9.60 -0.09
N GLY A 235 -3.43 -9.22 -1.32
CA GLY A 235 -4.39 -9.97 -2.16
C GLY A 235 -3.80 -11.25 -2.77
N ARG A 236 -2.52 -11.24 -3.18
CA ARG A 236 -1.86 -12.36 -3.89
C ARG A 236 -0.53 -12.74 -3.23
N PRO A 237 -0.42 -13.88 -2.53
CA PRO A 237 0.83 -14.31 -1.88
C PRO A 237 1.81 -15.03 -2.82
N ARG A 238 1.34 -15.53 -3.97
CA ARG A 238 2.13 -16.31 -4.93
C ARG A 238 2.58 -15.51 -6.17
N GLU A 239 2.18 -14.25 -6.27
CA GLU A 239 2.50 -13.36 -7.37
C GLU A 239 3.20 -12.11 -6.83
N ASP A 240 4.18 -11.60 -7.58
CA ASP A 240 4.93 -10.39 -7.26
C ASP A 240 4.87 -9.46 -8.46
N ASP A 241 4.12 -8.37 -8.36
CA ASP A 241 4.02 -7.39 -9.43
C ASP A 241 5.22 -6.45 -9.41
N LEU A 242 6.18 -6.71 -10.29
CA LEU A 242 7.41 -5.93 -10.40
C LEU A 242 7.17 -4.48 -10.86
N LEU A 243 6.01 -4.17 -11.47
CA LEU A 243 5.69 -2.81 -11.89
C LEU A 243 5.47 -1.87 -10.70
N ILE A 244 5.14 -2.40 -9.51
CA ILE A 244 5.08 -1.57 -8.29
C ILE A 244 6.47 -0.98 -7.96
N LEU A 245 7.56 -1.68 -8.33
CA LEU A 245 8.93 -1.18 -8.15
C LEU A 245 9.39 -0.24 -9.27
N ALA A 246 8.52 0.15 -10.21
CA ALA A 246 8.87 1.08 -11.30
C ALA A 246 9.59 2.36 -10.82
N PRO A 247 9.16 3.03 -9.72
CA PRO A 247 9.89 4.19 -9.18
C PRO A 247 11.34 3.85 -8.85
N LEU A 248 11.57 2.77 -8.11
CA LEU A 248 12.90 2.33 -7.69
C LEU A 248 13.76 1.94 -8.90
N THR A 249 13.20 1.21 -9.87
CA THR A 249 13.95 0.77 -11.06
C THR A 249 14.34 1.93 -11.98
N GLN A 250 13.46 2.92 -12.15
CA GLN A 250 13.68 4.03 -13.08
C GLN A 250 14.57 5.11 -12.45
N CYS A 251 14.29 5.49 -11.20
CA CYS A 251 15.06 6.52 -10.51
C CYS A 251 16.42 6.00 -10.05
N CYS A 252 16.48 4.74 -9.62
CA CYS A 252 17.63 4.12 -8.97
C CYS A 252 18.14 4.97 -7.82
N GLN A 253 17.26 5.30 -6.87
CA GLN A 253 17.61 5.97 -5.61
C GLN A 253 16.98 5.24 -4.43
N ILE A 254 17.74 5.07 -3.36
CA ILE A 254 17.27 4.52 -2.09
C ILE A 254 17.96 5.23 -0.93
N ARG A 255 17.22 5.50 0.13
CA ARG A 255 17.75 6.07 1.36
C ARG A 255 18.63 5.05 2.10
N ILE A 256 19.74 5.52 2.66
CA ILE A 256 20.68 4.67 3.39
C ILE A 256 20.02 4.01 4.61
N SER A 257 19.16 4.73 5.33
CA SER A 257 18.34 4.18 6.43
C SER A 257 17.49 3.00 5.96
N THR A 258 16.74 3.19 4.87
CA THR A 258 15.89 2.15 4.28
C THR A 258 16.71 0.93 3.88
N LEU A 259 17.80 1.13 3.13
CA LEU A 259 18.66 0.03 2.69
C LEU A 259 19.25 -0.76 3.86
N GLN A 260 19.70 -0.09 4.92
CA GLN A 260 20.23 -0.75 6.12
C GLN A 260 19.19 -1.63 6.81
N ILE A 261 17.95 -1.15 6.93
CA ILE A 261 16.85 -1.92 7.53
C ILE A 261 16.50 -3.14 6.68
N LEU A 262 16.41 -2.98 5.35
CA LEU A 262 16.14 -4.08 4.43
C LEU A 262 17.25 -5.16 4.48
N LEU A 263 18.52 -4.74 4.48
CA LEU A 263 19.65 -5.65 4.61
C LEU A 263 19.65 -6.38 5.95
N ARG A 264 19.29 -5.70 7.05
CA ARG A 264 19.18 -6.31 8.37
C ARG A 264 18.20 -7.48 8.36
N PHE A 265 16.97 -7.27 7.89
CA PHE A 265 15.95 -8.33 7.84
C PHE A 265 16.25 -9.44 6.82
N HIS A 266 17.04 -9.14 5.78
CA HIS A 266 17.45 -10.15 4.81
C HIS A 266 18.58 -11.05 5.33
N GLN A 267 19.55 -10.49 6.05
CA GLN A 267 20.79 -11.18 6.42
C GLN A 267 20.78 -11.75 7.84
N HIS A 268 19.95 -11.22 8.75
CA HIS A 268 19.97 -11.56 10.16
C HIS A 268 18.57 -11.95 10.65
N SER A 269 18.52 -12.82 11.66
CA SER A 269 17.29 -13.17 12.37
C SER A 269 16.93 -12.09 13.41
N PRO A 270 15.63 -11.79 13.62
CA PRO A 270 14.49 -12.34 12.90
C PRO A 270 14.41 -11.85 11.45
N HIS A 271 13.97 -12.73 10.54
CA HIS A 271 13.61 -12.32 9.17
C HIS A 271 12.39 -11.41 9.18
N LEU A 272 12.09 -10.75 8.04
CA LEU A 272 10.98 -9.79 7.96
C LEU A 272 9.65 -10.45 8.31
N SER A 273 9.41 -11.65 7.77
CA SER A 273 8.23 -12.46 8.08
C SER A 273 8.06 -12.75 9.57
N GLU A 274 9.13 -13.20 10.23
CA GLU A 274 9.16 -13.51 11.67
C GLU A 274 8.92 -12.27 12.52
N ALA A 275 9.52 -11.14 12.14
CA ALA A 275 9.32 -9.86 12.82
C ALA A 275 7.86 -9.38 12.72
N VAL A 276 7.23 -9.52 11.55
CA VAL A 276 5.82 -9.17 11.33
C VAL A 276 4.88 -10.11 12.10
N ASP A 277 5.08 -11.43 12.04
CA ASP A 277 4.28 -12.39 12.82
C ASP A 277 4.38 -12.08 14.31
N GLN A 278 5.61 -11.89 14.82
CA GLN A 278 5.81 -11.61 16.25
C GLN A 278 5.18 -10.28 16.66
N ALA A 279 5.29 -9.23 15.85
CA ALA A 279 4.74 -7.92 16.15
C ALA A 279 3.21 -7.87 16.14
N THR A 280 2.55 -8.82 15.46
CA THR A 280 1.10 -8.85 15.29
C THR A 280 0.39 -9.77 16.28
N LYS A 281 1.12 -10.58 17.06
CA LYS A 281 0.56 -11.46 18.12
C LYS A 281 -0.22 -10.74 19.22
N SER A 282 0.04 -9.45 19.43
CA SER A 282 -0.70 -8.64 20.40
C SER A 282 -2.01 -8.06 19.84
N ASP A 283 -2.24 -8.14 18.53
CA ASP A 283 -3.48 -7.65 17.93
C ASP A 283 -4.65 -8.59 18.28
N PRO A 284 -5.83 -8.05 18.66
CA PRO A 284 -6.99 -8.88 19.01
C PRO A 284 -7.48 -9.83 17.91
N LEU A 285 -7.16 -9.56 16.64
CA LEU A 285 -7.55 -10.37 15.49
C LEU A 285 -6.42 -11.28 14.99
N TYR A 286 -5.38 -11.52 15.80
CA TYR A 286 -4.34 -12.48 15.46
C TYR A 286 -4.93 -13.89 15.23
N PRO A 287 -4.52 -14.62 14.16
CA PRO A 287 -3.48 -14.28 13.18
C PRO A 287 -3.95 -13.32 12.08
N LEU A 288 -3.18 -12.26 11.82
CA LEU A 288 -3.54 -11.27 10.79
C LEU A 288 -3.23 -11.74 9.36
N LEU A 289 -2.07 -12.36 9.16
CA LEU A 289 -1.59 -12.86 7.88
C LEU A 289 -1.34 -14.37 7.97
N LEU A 290 -1.70 -15.09 6.91
CA LEU A 290 -1.35 -16.51 6.80
C LEU A 290 0.11 -16.70 6.40
N GLU A 291 0.66 -17.88 6.69
CA GLU A 291 2.06 -18.25 6.41
C GLU A 291 2.48 -17.96 4.96
N LYS A 292 1.57 -18.15 3.99
CA LYS A 292 1.80 -17.84 2.57
C LYS A 292 2.14 -16.37 2.31
N HIS A 293 1.53 -15.42 3.04
CA HIS A 293 1.81 -13.99 2.94
C HIS A 293 3.10 -13.63 3.67
N LEU A 294 3.35 -14.24 4.83
CA LEU A 294 4.60 -14.07 5.58
C LEU A 294 5.80 -14.50 4.72
N LYS A 295 5.76 -15.67 4.09
CA LYS A 295 6.81 -16.12 3.15
C LYS A 295 6.96 -15.21 1.93
N ALA A 296 5.86 -14.59 1.47
CA ALA A 296 5.91 -13.64 0.36
C ALA A 296 6.70 -12.37 0.73
N LEU A 297 6.64 -11.91 1.98
CA LEU A 297 7.42 -10.75 2.44
C LEU A 297 8.93 -10.96 2.28
N ASP A 298 9.46 -12.10 2.72
CA ASP A 298 10.90 -12.39 2.61
C ASP A 298 11.34 -12.56 1.14
N ARG A 299 10.49 -13.20 0.32
CA ARG A 299 10.72 -13.33 -1.12
C ARG A 299 10.77 -11.96 -1.80
N ARG A 300 9.81 -11.08 -1.50
CA ARG A 300 9.74 -9.72 -2.04
C ARG A 300 10.88 -8.85 -1.56
N LEU A 301 11.27 -8.93 -0.28
CA LEU A 301 12.45 -8.25 0.25
C LEU A 301 13.71 -8.61 -0.55
N SER A 302 13.89 -9.89 -0.88
CA SER A 302 15.00 -10.36 -1.71
C SER A 302 14.96 -9.79 -3.14
N ILE A 303 13.77 -9.57 -3.70
CA ILE A 303 13.58 -8.92 -5.01
C ILE A 303 13.96 -7.43 -4.92
N VAL A 304 13.52 -6.71 -3.89
CA VAL A 304 13.89 -5.29 -3.69
C VAL A 304 15.41 -5.13 -3.63
N LEU A 305 16.10 -5.97 -2.85
CA LEU A 305 17.57 -5.92 -2.75
C LEU A 305 18.26 -6.28 -4.07
N ARG A 306 17.68 -7.17 -4.88
CA ARG A 306 18.17 -7.45 -6.23
C ARG A 306 18.02 -6.22 -7.12
N THR A 307 16.87 -5.56 -7.10
CA THR A 307 16.66 -4.31 -7.85
C THR A 307 17.67 -3.23 -7.47
N VAL A 308 17.96 -3.05 -6.18
CA VAL A 308 18.99 -2.11 -5.71
C VAL A 308 20.37 -2.50 -6.24
N ARG A 309 20.72 -3.80 -6.21
CA ARG A 309 21.99 -4.30 -6.78
C ARG A 309 22.10 -3.99 -8.27
N ASP A 310 21.03 -4.20 -9.03
CA ASP A 310 21.00 -3.94 -10.47
C ASP A 310 21.18 -2.43 -10.75
N CYS A 311 20.60 -1.56 -9.91
CA CYS A 311 20.83 -0.12 -9.98
C CYS A 311 22.29 0.27 -9.70
N ILE A 312 22.94 -0.34 -8.70
CA ILE A 312 24.36 -0.11 -8.38
C ILE A 312 25.29 -0.59 -9.50
N GLN A 313 24.90 -1.63 -10.25
CA GLN A 313 25.67 -2.08 -11.41
C GLN A 313 25.57 -1.12 -12.60
N LYS A 314 24.45 -0.37 -12.70
CA LYS A 314 24.18 0.57 -13.80
C LYS A 314 24.65 2.00 -13.51
N LYS A 315 24.64 2.43 -12.25
CA LYS A 315 24.93 3.80 -11.82
C LYS A 315 25.93 3.83 -10.67
N ASN A 316 26.61 4.96 -10.46
CA ASN A 316 27.56 5.12 -9.35
C ASN A 316 26.86 4.90 -7.99
N VAL A 317 27.51 4.20 -7.06
CA VAL A 317 26.95 3.90 -5.72
C VAL A 317 26.41 5.15 -5.02
N THR A 318 27.14 6.27 -5.08
CA THR A 318 26.75 7.55 -4.45
C THR A 318 25.54 8.21 -5.08
N SER A 319 25.21 7.86 -6.33
CA SER A 319 23.98 8.31 -6.99
C SER A 319 22.77 7.42 -6.70
N VAL A 320 23.01 6.19 -6.23
CA VAL A 320 21.97 5.22 -5.90
C VAL A 320 21.62 5.25 -4.42
N ILE A 321 22.63 5.24 -3.55
CA ILE A 321 22.46 5.27 -2.10
C ILE A 321 22.58 6.72 -1.65
N ILE A 322 21.44 7.31 -1.29
CA ILE A 322 21.35 8.71 -0.87
C ILE A 322 21.34 8.77 0.67
N THR A 323 22.00 9.77 1.24
CA THR A 323 21.95 10.05 2.68
C THR A 323 20.57 10.53 3.11
N ASP A 324 20.17 10.27 4.36
CA ASP A 324 18.83 10.64 4.85
C ASP A 324 18.66 12.15 5.13
N GLY A 325 19.76 12.91 5.15
CA GLY A 325 19.77 14.36 5.34
C GLY A 325 19.58 15.11 4.02
N PHE A 326 18.80 16.18 4.08
CA PHE A 326 18.59 17.16 3.02
C PHE A 326 19.86 17.94 2.70
#